data_AF-A0A699XEV9-F1
#
_entry.id   AF-A0A699XEV9-F1
#
_cell.length_a   1.000
_cell.length_b   1.000
_cell.length_c   1.000
_cell.angle_alpha   90.00
_cell.angle_beta   90.00
_cell.angle_gamma   90.00
#
_symmetry.space_group_name_H-M   'P 1'
#
loop_
_entity.id
_entity.type
_entity.pdbx_description
1 polymer ?
#
loop_
_entity_poly.entity_id
_entity_poly.type
_entity_poly.pdbx_seq_one_letter_code
_entity_poly.pdbx_strand_id
1 'polypeptide(L)'
;AYAPAGKAIRNVDFQRGELGEGNVIIDLTDASVAPDIQEQGGKIRVDFAKTQLPEKLRVRLDVKDFATPVQFVNATATGDKASIT
;
A
#
# COMPACT_ATOMS: atom_id res chain seq x y z
N ALA A 1 22.33 13.01 3.20
CA ALA A 1 21.42 13.72 4.12
C ALA A 1 20.66 12.67 4.93
N TYR A 2 20.74 12.72 6.25
CA TYR A 2 20.02 11.80 7.14
C TYR A 2 18.61 12.38 7.29
N ALA A 3 17.64 11.80 6.57
CA ALA A 3 16.23 12.10 6.87
C ALA A 3 15.99 11.66 8.33
N PRO A 4 15.22 12.40 9.14
CA PRO A 4 14.75 11.87 10.42
C PRO A 4 14.15 10.49 10.15
N ALA A 5 14.32 9.53 11.06
CA ALA A 5 13.67 8.23 10.97
C ALA A 5 12.14 8.44 11.02
N GLY A 6 11.58 8.76 9.85
CA GLY A 6 10.20 9.17 9.67
C GLY A 6 9.33 7.95 9.44
N LYS A 7 8.05 8.11 9.75
CA LYS A 7 7.00 7.16 9.36
C LYS A 7 7.06 7.00 7.84
N ALA A 8 7.28 5.78 7.38
CA ALA A 8 7.41 5.48 5.96
C ALA A 8 6.89 4.07 5.66
N ILE A 9 6.46 3.87 4.41
CA ILE A 9 6.21 2.54 3.87
C ILE A 9 7.57 1.93 3.48
N ARG A 10 7.88 0.77 4.07
CA ARG A 10 9.10 0.01 3.81
C ARG A 10 8.93 -0.93 2.62
N ASN A 11 7.76 -1.53 2.48
CA ASN A 11 7.45 -2.46 1.39
C ASN A 11 5.93 -2.50 1.11
N VAL A 12 5.57 -2.83 -0.13
CA VAL A 12 4.21 -3.19 -0.53
C VAL A 12 4.31 -4.48 -1.34
N ASP A 13 3.59 -5.51 -0.92
CA ASP A 13 3.59 -6.83 -1.54
C ASP A 13 2.18 -7.35 -1.74
N PHE A 14 2.03 -8.32 -2.64
CA PHE A 14 0.77 -8.98 -2.93
C PHE A 14 0.92 -10.49 -2.89
N GLN A 15 0.00 -11.15 -2.19
CA GLN A 15 -0.02 -12.60 -2.08
C GLN A 15 -1.43 -13.13 -2.29
N ARG A 16 -1.54 -14.25 -3.00
CA ARG A 16 -2.79 -15.00 -3.12
C ARG A 16 -3.00 -15.84 -1.86
N GLY A 17 -4.18 -15.76 -1.25
CA GLY A 17 -4.61 -16.64 -0.16
C GLY A 17 -5.05 -18.02 -0.64
N GLU A 18 -5.32 -18.91 0.32
CA GLU A 18 -5.67 -20.31 0.03
C GLU A 18 -7.05 -20.43 -0.64
N LEU A 19 -7.97 -19.50 -0.36
CA LEU A 19 -9.33 -19.49 -0.93
C LEU A 19 -9.45 -18.62 -2.19
N GLY A 20 -8.35 -18.06 -2.68
CA GLY A 20 -8.31 -17.19 -3.86
C GLY A 20 -8.51 -15.70 -3.58
N GLU A 21 -8.48 -15.31 -2.31
CA GLU A 21 -8.42 -13.91 -1.88
C GLU A 21 -7.07 -13.27 -2.22
N GLY A 22 -7.07 -11.94 -2.39
CA GLY A 22 -5.87 -11.15 -2.56
C GLY A 22 -5.48 -10.47 -1.25
N ASN A 23 -4.28 -10.78 -0.75
CA ASN A 23 -3.71 -10.15 0.43
C ASN A 23 -2.71 -9.08 0.00
N VAL A 24 -2.92 -7.84 0.44
CA VAL A 24 -1.98 -6.74 0.26
C VAL A 24 -1.22 -6.53 1.57
N ILE A 25 0.09 -6.78 1.54
CA ILE A 25 0.97 -6.65 2.71
C ILE A 25 1.70 -5.32 2.62
N ILE A 26 1.53 -4.47 3.64
CA ILE A 26 2.14 -3.15 3.70
C ILE A 26 3.03 -3.11 4.93
N ASP A 27 4.34 -3.08 4.70
CA ASP A 27 5.31 -2.96 5.78
C ASP A 27 5.54 -1.49 6.11
N LEU A 28 5.45 -1.15 7.38
CA LEU A 28 5.68 0.20 7.88
C LEU A 28 6.96 0.25 8.71
N THR A 29 7.64 1.40 8.72
CA THR A 29 8.79 1.63 9.62
C THR A 29 8.35 1.81 11.07
N ASP A 30 7.06 2.11 11.30
CA ASP A 30 6.49 2.40 12.60
C ASP A 30 5.05 1.84 12.67
N ALA A 31 4.81 0.90 13.57
CA ALA A 31 3.52 0.23 13.74
C ALA A 31 2.45 1.12 14.38
N SER A 32 2.81 2.30 14.92
CA SER A 32 1.85 3.26 15.48
C SER A 32 1.09 4.05 14.40
N VAL A 33 1.45 3.89 13.12
CA VAL A 33 0.73 4.51 12.00
C VAL A 33 -0.58 3.77 11.79
N ALA A 34 -1.70 4.42 12.08
CA ALA A 34 -3.03 3.90 11.79
C ALA A 34 -3.41 4.19 10.33
N PRO A 35 -3.84 3.17 9.55
CA PRO A 35 -4.40 3.39 8.23
C PRO A 35 -5.84 3.93 8.30
N ASP A 36 -6.18 4.80 7.36
CA ASP A 36 -7.57 5.14 7.01
C ASP A 36 -7.98 4.27 5.81
N ILE A 37 -9.02 3.46 5.97
CA ILE A 37 -9.47 2.50 4.94
C ILE A 37 -10.85 2.90 4.46
N GLN A 38 -10.98 3.05 3.14
CA GLN A 38 -12.24 3.39 2.50
C GLN A 38 -12.51 2.47 1.32
N GLU A 39 -13.76 2.06 1.15
CA GLU A 39 -14.21 1.34 -0.03
C GLU A 39 -15.07 2.26 -0.90
N GLN A 40 -14.68 2.43 -2.16
CA GLN A 40 -15.40 3.30 -3.10
C GLN A 40 -15.38 2.70 -4.51
N GLY A 41 -16.57 2.45 -5.07
CA GLY A 41 -16.72 2.02 -6.46
C GLY A 41 -15.98 0.70 -6.79
N GLY A 42 -15.97 -0.25 -5.85
CA GLY A 42 -15.27 -1.53 -6.01
C GLY A 42 -13.75 -1.45 -5.87
N LYS A 43 -13.24 -0.34 -5.33
CA LYS A 43 -11.81 -0.16 -4.98
C LYS A 43 -11.67 0.02 -3.48
N ILE A 44 -10.58 -0.49 -2.94
CA ILE A 44 -10.17 -0.25 -1.56
C ILE A 44 -9.07 0.81 -1.61
N ARG A 45 -9.24 1.89 -0.87
CA ARG A 45 -8.21 2.93 -0.69
C ARG A 45 -7.72 2.86 0.75
N VAL A 46 -6.41 2.73 0.92
CA VAL A 46 -5.74 2.74 2.21
C VAL A 46 -4.81 3.94 2.27
N ASP A 47 -5.05 4.84 3.20
CA ASP A 47 -4.34 6.10 3.33
C ASP A 47 -3.55 6.13 4.66
N PHE A 48 -2.27 6.50 4.59
CA PHE A 48 -1.37 6.62 5.74
C PHE A 48 -0.95 8.09 5.90
N ALA A 49 -1.52 8.77 6.89
CA ALA A 49 -1.20 10.17 7.16
C ALA A 49 0.23 10.35 7.69
N LYS A 50 0.87 11.47 7.30
CA LYS A 50 2.25 11.82 7.71
C LYS A 50 3.25 10.68 7.48
N THR A 51 3.03 9.93 6.41
CA THR A 51 3.80 8.72 6.08
C THR A 51 4.39 8.87 4.70
N GLN A 52 5.71 8.75 4.61
CA GLN A 52 6.43 8.85 3.35
C GLN A 52 6.33 7.56 2.53
N LEU A 53 6.25 7.70 1.22
CA LEU A 53 6.38 6.59 0.28
C LEU A 53 7.67 6.77 -0.53
N PRO A 54 8.68 5.91 -0.32
CA PRO A 54 9.90 5.91 -1.12
C PRO A 54 9.59 5.78 -2.62
N GLU A 55 10.36 6.50 -3.45
CA GLU A 55 10.12 6.55 -4.90
C GLU A 55 10.13 5.18 -5.57
N LYS A 56 11.03 4.28 -5.14
CA LYS A 56 11.11 2.90 -5.63
C LYS A 56 9.82 2.08 -5.44
N LEU A 57 8.97 2.47 -4.50
CA LEU A 57 7.70 1.81 -4.22
C LEU A 57 6.53 2.47 -4.95
N ARG A 58 6.73 3.59 -5.66
CA ARG A 58 5.70 4.28 -6.46
C ARG A 58 5.47 3.56 -7.79
N VAL A 59 5.11 2.28 -7.69
CA VAL A 59 4.88 1.38 -8.81
C VAL A 59 3.47 0.83 -8.76
N ARG A 60 3.02 0.31 -9.89
CA ARG A 60 1.78 -0.46 -10.00
C ARG A 60 2.14 -1.93 -10.10
N LEU A 61 1.67 -2.72 -9.16
CA LEU A 61 1.73 -4.17 -9.22
C LEU A 61 0.56 -4.64 -10.08
N ASP A 62 0.85 -5.39 -11.16
CA ASP A 62 -0.16 -6.15 -11.90
C ASP A 62 -0.24 -7.54 -11.29
N VAL A 63 -1.42 -7.90 -10.77
CA VAL A 63 -1.61 -9.12 -9.99
C VAL A 63 -2.71 -10.01 -10.59
N LYS A 64 -3.07 -9.78 -11.85
CA LYS A 64 -4.11 -10.56 -12.55
C LYS A 64 -3.78 -12.05 -12.66
N ASP A 65 -2.49 -12.38 -12.81
CA ASP A 65 -2.03 -13.76 -12.95
C ASP A 65 -2.20 -14.60 -11.67
N PHE A 66 -2.49 -13.95 -10.54
CA PHE A 66 -2.69 -14.60 -9.25
C PHE A 66 -4.12 -15.11 -9.04
N ALA A 67 -4.99 -15.05 -10.05
CA ALA A 67 -6.35 -15.59 -9.99
C ALA A 67 -7.14 -15.10 -8.76
N THR A 68 -7.01 -13.81 -8.43
CA THR A 68 -7.80 -13.13 -7.40
C THR A 68 -8.73 -12.09 -8.03
N PRO A 69 -9.75 -11.60 -7.31
CA PRO A 69 -10.56 -10.47 -7.77
C PRO A 69 -9.76 -9.17 -7.93
N VAL A 70 -8.61 -9.05 -7.24
CA VAL A 70 -7.72 -7.89 -7.34
C VAL A 70 -6.97 -7.96 -8.66
N GLN A 71 -7.01 -6.88 -9.42
CA GLN A 71 -6.29 -6.79 -10.70
C GLN A 71 -4.97 -6.03 -10.55
N PHE A 72 -4.95 -5.03 -9.68
CA PHE A 72 -3.81 -4.14 -9.52
C PHE A 72 -3.69 -3.65 -8.09
N VAL A 73 -2.47 -3.32 -7.68
CA VAL A 73 -2.18 -2.57 -6.45
C VAL A 73 -1.30 -1.39 -6.83
N ASN A 74 -1.75 -0.18 -6.51
CA ASN A 74 -1.02 1.05 -6.81
C ASN A 74 -0.58 1.70 -5.51
N ALA A 75 0.67 2.14 -5.46
CA ALA A 75 1.17 2.95 -4.35
C ALA A 75 1.50 4.36 -4.84
N THR A 76 0.92 5.37 -4.20
CA THR A 76 1.08 6.78 -4.56
C THR A 76 1.33 7.64 -3.33
N ALA A 77 1.94 8.81 -3.54
CA ALA A 77 2.11 9.82 -2.50
C ALA A 77 1.44 11.11 -2.93
N THR A 78 0.60 11.68 -2.08
CA THR A 78 -0.07 12.95 -2.31
C THR A 78 0.10 13.84 -1.08
N GLY A 79 0.83 14.94 -1.23
CA GLY A 79 1.20 15.79 -0.09
C GLY A 79 2.02 15.00 0.93
N ASP A 80 1.59 15.00 2.18
CA ASP A 80 2.22 14.29 3.29
C ASP A 80 1.51 12.95 3.62
N LYS A 81 0.95 12.30 2.60
CA LYS A 81 0.17 11.07 2.74
C LYS A 81 0.58 10.04 1.70
N ALA A 82 0.82 8.81 2.14
CA ALA A 82 0.93 7.65 1.25
C ALA A 82 -0.44 7.02 1.06
N SER A 83 -0.75 6.56 -0.15
CA SER A 83 -2.02 5.94 -0.51
C SER A 83 -1.81 4.68 -1.31
N ILE A 84 -2.46 3.59 -0.90
CA ILE A 84 -2.51 2.31 -1.60
C ILE A 84 -3.93 2.12 -2.16
N THR A 85 -4.06 1.73 -3.43
CA THR A 85 -5.37 1.52 -4.09
C THR A 85 -5.35 0.39 -5.10
#